data_AF-A0A355C2M1-F1
#
_entry.id   AF-A0A355C2M1-F1
#
_cell.length_a   1.000
_cell.length_b   1.000
_cell.length_c   1.000
_cell.angle_alpha   90.00
_cell.angle_beta   90.00
_cell.angle_gamma   90.00
#
_symmetry.space_group_name_H-M   'P 1'
#
loop_
_entity.id
_entity.type
_entity.pdbx_description
1 polymer ?
#
loop_
_entity_poly.entity_id
_entity_poly.type
_entity_poly.pdbx_seq_one_letter_code
_entity_poly.pdbx_strand_id
1 'polypeptide(L)' 'PVTGEITYGLERLAMYIQGVDNGFNLVYGGRKPDGAAFTYGDVFHQQEVEFSAYNFELA' A
#
# COMPACT_ATOMS: atom_id res chain seq x y z
N PRO A 1 18.34 30.30 9.10
CA PRO A 1 17.87 28.91 9.31
C PRO A 1 17.53 28.24 7.96
N VAL A 2 18.04 27.04 7.73
CA VAL A 2 17.73 26.23 6.54
C VAL A 2 16.73 25.15 6.97
N THR A 3 15.63 25.03 6.24
CA THR A 3 14.63 23.97 6.47
C THR A 3 15.09 22.66 5.85
N GLY A 4 14.94 21.56 6.57
CA GLY A 4 15.13 20.20 6.04
C GLY A 4 13.80 19.48 5.94
N GLU A 5 13.53 18.84 4.81
CA GLU A 5 12.39 17.94 4.62
C GLU A 5 12.85 16.49 4.81
N ILE A 6 12.05 15.71 5.53
CA ILE A 6 12.24 14.26 5.65
C ILE A 6 10.94 13.59 5.22
N THR A 7 11.04 12.73 4.19
CA THR A 7 9.90 12.02 3.60
C THR A 7 10.14 10.51 3.71
N TYR A 8 9.22 9.82 4.37
CA TYR A 8 9.30 8.38 4.61
C TYR A 8 8.40 7.60 3.65
N GLY A 9 8.94 6.55 3.04
CA GLY A 9 8.13 5.56 2.33
C GLY A 9 7.47 4.60 3.32
N LEU A 10 6.23 4.91 3.72
CA LEU A 10 5.52 4.19 4.77
C LEU A 10 5.31 2.72 4.42
N GLU A 11 4.94 2.42 3.17
CA GLU A 11 4.72 1.06 2.69
C GLU A 11 6.00 0.22 2.83
N ARG A 12 7.15 0.77 2.42
CA ARG A 12 8.44 0.06 2.52
C ARG A 12 8.87 -0.17 3.96
N LEU A 13 8.66 0.82 4.85
CA LEU A 13 8.94 0.64 6.28
C LEU A 13 8.03 -0.41 6.90
N ALA A 14 6.74 -0.37 6.60
CA ALA A 14 5.78 -1.31 7.14
C ALA A 14 5.99 -2.73 6.59
N MET A 15 6.38 -2.89 5.32
CA MET A 15 6.80 -4.18 4.76
C MET A 15 7.99 -4.78 5.52
N TYR A 16 9.01 -3.96 5.82
CA TYR A 16 10.17 -4.39 6.58
C TYR A 16 9.79 -4.81 8.02
N ILE A 17 8.93 -4.04 8.69
CA ILE A 17 8.48 -4.35 10.06
C ILE A 17 7.59 -5.60 10.10
N GLN A 18 6.72 -5.79 9.11
CA GLN A 18 5.81 -6.94 9.04
C GLN A 18 6.43 -8.19 8.40
N GLY A 19 7.64 -8.08 7.84
CA GLY A 19 8.36 -9.19 7.22
C GLY A 19 7.70 -9.71 5.94
N VAL A 20 7.10 -8.82 5.14
CA VAL A 20 6.43 -9.17 3.89
C VAL A 20 7.15 -8.58 2.67
N ASP A 21 7.34 -9.40 1.63
CA ASP A 21 8.05 -8.98 0.41
C ASP A 21 7.13 -8.40 -0.67
N ASN A 22 5.81 -8.61 -0.53
CA ASN A 22 4.80 -8.06 -1.44
C ASN A 22 3.94 -7.04 -0.69
N GLY A 23 3.92 -5.79 -1.19
CA GLY A 23 3.15 -4.69 -0.60
C GLY A 23 1.66 -5.00 -0.52
N PHE A 24 1.09 -5.76 -1.45
CA PHE A 24 -0.34 -6.11 -1.40
C PHE A 24 -0.69 -7.05 -0.24
N ASN A 25 0.28 -7.80 0.28
CA ASN A 25 0.08 -8.71 1.41
C ASN A 25 0.25 -8.01 2.78
N LEU A 26 0.67 -6.74 2.78
CA LEU A 26 0.85 -5.95 3.99
C LEU A 26 -0.48 -5.82 4.74
N VAL A 27 -0.48 -6.06 6.04
CA VAL A 27 -1.66 -5.83 6.87
C VAL A 27 -1.85 -4.32 7.03
N TYR A 28 -2.94 -3.82 6.45
CA TYR A 28 -3.31 -2.41 6.50
C TYR A 28 -3.97 -2.07 7.83
N GLY A 29 -4.85 -2.95 8.33
CA GLY A 29 -5.47 -2.80 9.64
C GLY A 29 -6.84 -3.46 9.74
N GLY A 30 -7.43 -3.45 10.94
CA GLY A 30 -8.76 -4.01 11.17
C GLY A 30 -8.88 -5.51 10.93
N ARG A 31 -10.13 -6.00 10.97
CA ARG A 31 -10.46 -7.41 10.74
C ARG A 31 -11.69 -7.50 9.84
N LYS A 32 -11.64 -8.39 8.87
CA LYS A 32 -12.76 -8.83 8.04
C LYS A 32 -13.77 -9.60 8.90
N PRO A 33 -15.02 -9.78 8.44
CA PRO A 33 -16.05 -10.56 9.16
C PRO A 33 -15.65 -12.00 9.48
N ASP A 34 -14.72 -12.58 8.72
CA ASP A 34 -14.16 -13.92 8.91
C ASP A 34 -12.96 -13.98 9.87
N GLY A 35 -12.53 -12.83 10.42
CA GLY A 35 -11.39 -12.71 11.32
C GLY A 35 -10.03 -12.53 10.65
N ALA A 36 -9.94 -12.57 9.32
CA ALA A 36 -8.73 -12.22 8.60
C ALA A 36 -8.43 -10.71 8.73
N ALA A 37 -7.18 -10.28 8.61
CA ALA A 37 -6.85 -8.85 8.58
C ALA A 37 -7.15 -8.25 7.20
N PHE A 38 -7.48 -6.96 7.12
CA PHE A 38 -7.47 -6.29 5.81
C PHE A 38 -6.02 -6.06 5.39
N THR A 39 -5.73 -6.43 4.15
CA THR A 39 -4.45 -6.22 3.51
C THR A 39 -4.46 -4.93 2.69
N TYR A 40 -3.29 -4.40 2.35
CA TYR A 40 -3.17 -3.25 1.45
C TYR A 40 -3.77 -3.55 0.08
N GLY A 41 -3.65 -4.80 -0.39
CA GLY A 41 -4.27 -5.26 -1.63
C GLY A 41 -5.80 -5.21 -1.60
N ASP A 42 -6.43 -5.53 -0.46
CA ASP A 42 -7.89 -5.43 -0.32
C ASP A 42 -8.42 -4.00 -0.52
N VAL A 43 -7.57 -2.99 -0.29
CA VAL A 43 -7.96 -1.58 -0.33
C VAL A 43 -7.53 -0.91 -1.63
N PHE A 44 -6.30 -1.14 -2.09
CA PHE A 44 -5.67 -0.33 -3.14
C PHE A 44 -5.40 -1.08 -4.45
N HIS A 45 -5.50 -2.41 -4.49
CA HIS A 45 -5.16 -3.16 -5.70
C HIS A 45 -6.06 -2.79 -6.89
N GLN A 46 -7.36 -2.65 -6.68
CA GLN A 46 -8.28 -2.28 -7.76
C GLN A 46 -7.94 -0.89 -8.32
N GLN A 47 -7.68 0.07 -7.44
CA GLN A 47 -7.28 1.41 -7.83
C GLN A 47 -6.00 1.38 -8.68
N GLU A 48 -4.99 0.63 -8.24
CA GLU A 48 -3.71 0.55 -8.95
C GLU A 48 -3.88 0.00 -10.37
N VAL A 49 -4.73 -1.02 -10.57
CA VAL A 49 -5.06 -1.58 -11.89
C VAL A 49 -5.78 -0.54 -12.76
N GLU A 50 -6.83 0.09 -12.24
CA GLU A 50 -7.64 1.06 -12.98
C GLU A 50 -6.82 2.29 -13.39
N PHE A 51 -6.03 2.85 -12.47
CA PHE A 51 -5.19 4.01 -12.76
C PHE A 51 -4.03 3.66 -13.69
N SER A 52 -3.45 2.47 -13.58
CA SER A 52 -2.41 2.03 -14.52
C SER A 52 -2.96 1.93 -15.94
N ALA A 53 -4.12 1.28 -16.11
CA ALA A 53 -4.79 1.20 -17.40
C ALA A 53 -5.11 2.59 -17.97
N TYR A 54 -5.67 3.48 -17.15
CA TYR A 54 -5.95 4.84 -17.58
C TYR A 54 -4.68 5.59 -18.02
N ASN A 55 -3.64 5.56 -17.19
CA ASN A 55 -2.40 6.33 -17.42
C ASN A 55 -1.58 5.83 -18.61
N PHE A 56 -1.61 4.54 -18.93
CA PHE A 56 -0.78 3.97 -20.00
C PHE A 56 -1.53 3.68 -21.30
N GLU A 57 -2.85 3.49 -21.27
CA GLU A 57 -3.61 3.02 -22.44
C GLU A 57 -4.63 4.04 -22.97
N LEU A 58 -5.12 4.96 -22.13
CA LEU A 58 -6.19 5.90 -22.52
C LEU A 58 -5.75 7.36 -22.61
N ALA A 59 -4.81 7.80 -21.77
CA ALA A 59 -4.41 9.21 -21.64
C ALA A 59 -3.46 9.71 -22.75
#